data_AF-A0AB38WYS6-F1
#
_entry.id   AF-A0AB38WYS6-F1
#
_cell.length_a   1.000
_cell.length_b   1.000
_cell.length_c   1.000
_cell.angle_alpha   90.00
_cell.angle_beta   90.00
_cell.angle_gamma   90.00
#
_symmetry.space_group_name_H-M   'P 1'
#
loop_
_entity.id
_entity.type
_entity.pdbx_description
1 polymer ?
#
loop_
_entity_poly.entity_id
_entity_poly.type
_entity_poly.pdbx_seq_one_letter_code
_entity_poly.pdbx_strand_id
1 'polypeptide(L)'
;MHGLVNRAIERFVRDTYGRDVWIGTIQRLNLGFTEFEAMMVYEARITEEVLTAVGARLARGRDDLLEDIGTYLVSHPATEALRRLLRFGGVDYVEFLHSLDDLPERARLAVADLGLPALELQDRGAGVYALHVGLPKGHDLRLGPVVVGLLRAMADDYGALALVEHQGDGADYEIIEVRLLDEGFAHGRAFALGLGESAA
;
A
#
# COMPACT_ATOMS: atom_id res chain seq x y z
N MET A 1 -13.61 -3.96 -7.97
CA MET A 1 -12.25 -4.02 -7.40
C MET A 1 -11.35 -4.85 -8.30
N HIS A 2 -10.19 -4.32 -8.66
CA HIS A 2 -9.23 -5.03 -9.51
C HIS A 2 -8.61 -6.23 -8.77
N GLY A 3 -8.39 -7.35 -9.47
CA GLY A 3 -7.90 -8.60 -8.90
C GLY A 3 -6.53 -8.50 -8.26
N LEU A 4 -5.67 -7.61 -8.75
CA LEU A 4 -4.40 -7.24 -8.11
C LEU A 4 -4.56 -6.85 -6.63
N VAL A 5 -5.61 -6.11 -6.26
CA VAL A 5 -5.87 -5.71 -4.87
C VAL A 5 -6.17 -6.92 -4.01
N ASN A 6 -7.10 -7.78 -4.47
CA ASN A 6 -7.47 -8.99 -3.74
C ASN A 6 -6.31 -9.99 -3.66
N ARG A 7 -5.49 -10.06 -4.70
CA ARG A 7 -4.30 -10.91 -4.73
C ARG A 7 -3.20 -10.40 -3.80
N ALA A 8 -3.08 -9.08 -3.62
CA ALA A 8 -2.19 -8.52 -2.61
C ALA A 8 -2.62 -8.93 -1.19
N ILE A 9 -3.92 -8.84 -0.89
CA ILE A 9 -4.48 -9.29 0.40
C ILE A 9 -4.24 -10.79 0.61
N GLU A 10 -4.54 -11.61 -0.40
CA GLU A 10 -4.29 -13.05 -0.37
C GLU A 10 -2.82 -13.34 -0.06
N ARG A 11 -1.89 -12.71 -0.81
CA ARG A 11 -0.45 -12.94 -0.63
C ARG A 11 0.02 -12.48 0.74
N PHE A 12 -0.41 -11.32 1.22
CA PHE A 12 -0.12 -10.86 2.57
C PHE A 12 -0.48 -11.92 3.61
N VAL A 13 -1.70 -12.48 3.53
CA VAL A 13 -2.15 -13.49 4.49
C VAL A 13 -1.32 -14.77 4.36
N ARG A 14 -1.08 -15.24 3.13
CA ARG A 14 -0.34 -16.49 2.87
C ARG A 14 1.12 -16.40 3.31
N ASP A 15 1.79 -15.29 3.02
CA ASP A 15 3.22 -15.13 3.26
C ASP A 15 3.49 -14.80 4.73
N THR A 16 2.56 -14.10 5.41
CA THR A 16 2.71 -13.71 6.83
C THR A 16 2.16 -14.77 7.80
N TYR A 17 1.02 -15.38 7.48
CA TYR A 17 0.27 -16.26 8.39
C TYR A 17 0.11 -17.70 7.87
N GLY A 18 0.59 -17.98 6.66
CA GLY A 18 0.56 -19.31 6.07
C GLY A 18 -0.68 -19.61 5.22
N ARG A 19 -0.53 -20.57 4.31
CA ARG A 19 -1.58 -20.95 3.35
C ARG A 19 -2.85 -21.49 4.03
N ASP A 20 -2.71 -22.22 5.13
CA ASP A 20 -3.85 -22.83 5.83
C ASP A 20 -4.75 -21.76 6.48
N VAL A 21 -4.17 -20.65 6.93
CA VAL A 21 -4.93 -19.49 7.42
C VAL A 21 -5.76 -18.88 6.31
N TRP A 22 -5.17 -18.69 5.13
CA TRP A 22 -5.88 -18.19 3.96
C TRP A 22 -7.01 -19.13 3.53
N ILE A 23 -6.71 -20.41 3.27
CA ILE A 23 -7.69 -21.39 2.80
C ILE A 23 -8.84 -21.55 3.80
N GLY A 24 -8.53 -21.67 5.09
CA GLY A 24 -9.55 -21.77 6.14
C GLY A 24 -10.38 -20.50 6.32
N THR A 25 -9.95 -19.35 5.79
CA THR A 25 -10.72 -18.10 5.78
C THR A 25 -11.62 -18.03 4.55
N ILE A 26 -11.04 -18.17 3.36
CA ILE A 26 -11.74 -17.98 2.08
C ILE A 26 -12.84 -19.02 1.86
N GLN A 27 -12.65 -20.26 2.33
CA GLN A 27 -13.66 -21.32 2.23
C GLN A 27 -14.95 -20.98 2.99
N ARG A 28 -14.88 -20.21 4.08
CA ARG A 28 -16.06 -19.79 4.85
C ARG A 28 -16.90 -18.74 4.13
N LEU A 29 -16.30 -18.02 3.18
CA LEU A 29 -16.99 -17.01 2.38
C LEU A 29 -17.77 -17.62 1.20
N ASN A 30 -17.56 -18.92 0.91
CA ASN A 30 -18.28 -19.66 -0.13
C ASN A 30 -18.31 -18.96 -1.50
N LEU A 31 -17.19 -18.34 -1.90
CA LEU A 31 -17.07 -17.56 -3.14
C LEU A 31 -16.96 -18.42 -4.41
N GLY A 32 -16.84 -19.74 -4.27
CA GLY A 32 -16.64 -20.68 -5.38
C GLY A 32 -15.20 -20.77 -5.87
N PHE A 33 -14.27 -20.04 -5.27
CA PHE A 33 -12.84 -20.10 -5.53
C PHE A 33 -12.03 -19.83 -4.26
N THR A 34 -10.75 -20.20 -4.27
CA THR A 34 -9.84 -20.00 -3.14
C THR A 34 -8.68 -19.06 -3.45
N GLU A 35 -8.49 -18.66 -4.70
CA GLU A 35 -7.39 -17.81 -5.14
C GLU A 35 -7.92 -16.73 -6.09
N PHE A 36 -7.34 -15.53 -6.03
CA PHE A 36 -7.72 -14.41 -6.88
C PHE A 36 -6.87 -14.33 -8.16
N GLU A 37 -7.55 -14.18 -9.29
CA GLU A 37 -6.91 -13.93 -10.58
C GLU A 37 -6.55 -12.45 -10.72
N ALA A 38 -5.28 -12.17 -11.01
CA ALA A 38 -4.74 -10.81 -10.95
C ALA A 38 -5.41 -9.85 -11.95
N MET A 39 -5.73 -10.35 -13.15
CA MET A 39 -6.25 -9.57 -14.28
C MET A 39 -7.78 -9.59 -14.38
N MET A 40 -8.48 -10.07 -13.34
CA MET A 40 -9.93 -10.08 -13.26
C MET A 40 -10.45 -8.90 -12.44
N VAL A 41 -11.69 -8.48 -12.71
CA VAL A 41 -12.38 -7.49 -11.88
C VAL A 41 -13.46 -8.22 -11.06
N TYR A 42 -13.49 -7.93 -9.77
CA TYR A 42 -14.42 -8.50 -8.80
C TYR A 42 -15.37 -7.45 -8.24
N GLU A 43 -16.52 -7.86 -7.73
CA GLU A 43 -17.39 -6.96 -6.96
C GLU A 43 -16.64 -6.43 -5.72
N ALA A 44 -16.72 -5.13 -5.44
CA ALA A 44 -15.97 -4.53 -4.33
C ALA A 44 -16.36 -5.11 -2.96
N ARG A 45 -17.61 -5.56 -2.79
CA ARG A 45 -18.05 -6.24 -1.57
C ARG A 45 -17.24 -7.50 -1.25
N ILE A 46 -16.68 -8.18 -2.25
CA ILE A 46 -15.87 -9.39 -2.02
C ILE A 46 -14.59 -9.01 -1.27
N THR A 47 -13.96 -7.89 -1.63
CA THR A 47 -12.78 -7.38 -0.93
C THR A 47 -13.11 -7.06 0.53
N GLU A 48 -14.27 -6.44 0.78
CA GLU A 48 -14.77 -6.13 2.11
C GLU A 48 -15.04 -7.37 2.96
N GLU A 49 -15.71 -8.37 2.38
CA GLU A 49 -15.99 -9.66 3.01
C GLU A 49 -14.69 -10.39 3.37
N VAL A 50 -13.70 -10.38 2.47
CA VAL A 50 -12.38 -10.97 2.71
C VAL A 50 -11.64 -10.26 3.84
N LEU A 51 -11.53 -8.94 3.81
CA LEU A 51 -10.86 -8.17 4.87
C LEU A 51 -11.52 -8.40 6.23
N THR A 52 -12.85 -8.41 6.27
CA THR A 52 -13.61 -8.68 7.50
C THR A 52 -13.33 -10.08 8.03
N ALA A 53 -13.34 -11.09 7.17
CA ALA A 53 -13.09 -12.48 7.57
C ALA A 53 -11.63 -12.71 8.02
N VAL A 54 -10.67 -12.05 7.37
CA VAL A 54 -9.25 -12.08 7.75
C VAL A 54 -9.06 -11.39 9.10
N GLY A 55 -9.58 -10.17 9.28
CA GLY A 55 -9.49 -9.42 10.53
C GLY A 55 -10.09 -10.20 11.70
N ALA A 56 -11.28 -10.79 11.52
CA ALA A 56 -11.92 -11.63 12.52
C ALA A 56 -11.10 -12.88 12.86
N ARG A 57 -10.49 -13.54 11.87
CA ARG A 57 -9.65 -14.72 12.10
C ARG A 57 -8.36 -14.39 12.85
N LEU A 58 -7.76 -13.25 12.53
CA LEU A 58 -6.49 -12.82 13.12
C LEU A 58 -6.68 -12.04 14.43
N ALA A 59 -7.92 -11.77 14.84
CA ALA A 59 -8.26 -10.90 15.96
C ALA A 59 -7.59 -9.52 15.87
N ARG A 60 -7.59 -8.94 14.65
CA ARG A 60 -7.00 -7.65 14.33
C ARG A 60 -8.07 -6.63 13.99
N GLY A 61 -7.84 -5.36 14.36
CA GLY A 61 -8.61 -4.24 13.85
C GLY A 61 -8.45 -4.09 12.34
N ARG A 62 -9.44 -3.47 11.70
CA ARG A 62 -9.41 -3.24 10.26
C ARG A 62 -8.22 -2.37 9.85
N ASP A 63 -8.01 -1.27 10.56
CA ASP A 63 -6.97 -0.30 10.20
C ASP A 63 -5.58 -0.90 10.43
N ASP A 64 -5.36 -1.60 11.55
CA ASP A 64 -4.12 -2.36 11.80
C ASP A 64 -3.83 -3.35 10.67
N LEU A 65 -4.84 -4.10 10.22
CA LEU A 65 -4.70 -5.07 9.13
C LEU A 65 -4.31 -4.38 7.82
N LEU A 66 -4.92 -3.24 7.52
CA LEU A 66 -4.65 -2.46 6.32
C LEU A 66 -3.26 -1.80 6.37
N GLU A 67 -2.83 -1.30 7.54
CA GLU A 67 -1.46 -0.80 7.76
C GLU A 67 -0.41 -1.92 7.56
N ASP A 68 -0.66 -3.12 8.10
CA ASP A 68 0.21 -4.28 7.91
C ASP A 68 0.29 -4.67 6.41
N ILE A 69 -0.83 -4.62 5.68
CA ILE A 69 -0.86 -4.85 4.23
C ILE A 69 -0.05 -3.78 3.49
N GLY A 70 -0.21 -2.51 3.84
CA GLY A 70 0.56 -1.40 3.27
C GLY A 70 2.07 -1.56 3.44
N THR A 71 2.48 -1.97 4.64
CA THR A 71 3.87 -2.28 4.97
C THR A 71 4.38 -3.46 4.14
N TYR A 72 3.60 -4.54 4.05
CA TYR A 72 3.93 -5.75 3.29
C TYR A 72 4.16 -5.46 1.81
N LEU A 73 3.38 -4.55 1.21
CA LEU A 73 3.46 -4.20 -0.20
C LEU A 73 4.84 -3.67 -0.63
N VAL A 74 5.61 -3.11 0.29
CA VAL A 74 6.91 -2.49 -0.01
C VAL A 74 8.10 -3.06 0.77
N SER A 75 7.85 -3.84 1.82
CA SER A 75 8.92 -4.44 2.64
C SER A 75 9.18 -5.92 2.33
N HIS A 76 8.19 -6.67 1.82
CA HIS A 76 8.32 -8.11 1.64
C HIS A 76 9.07 -8.49 0.34
N PRO A 77 9.95 -9.51 0.33
CA PRO A 77 10.68 -9.90 -0.88
C PRO A 77 9.77 -10.30 -2.06
N ALA A 78 8.58 -10.86 -1.77
CA ALA A 78 7.63 -11.26 -2.81
C ALA A 78 6.95 -10.07 -3.53
N THR A 79 7.08 -8.87 -2.99
CA THR A 79 6.50 -7.61 -3.51
C THR A 79 7.57 -6.60 -3.93
N GLU A 80 8.84 -7.04 -4.04
CA GLU A 80 10.00 -6.18 -4.36
C GLU A 80 9.80 -5.33 -5.62
N ALA A 81 9.06 -5.83 -6.62
CA ALA A 81 8.74 -5.08 -7.82
C ALA A 81 7.99 -3.78 -7.52
N LEU A 82 7.01 -3.80 -6.61
CA LEU A 82 6.24 -2.61 -6.23
C LEU A 82 7.11 -1.61 -5.46
N ARG A 83 7.90 -2.08 -4.49
CA ARG A 83 8.91 -1.25 -3.81
C ARG A 83 9.81 -0.53 -4.82
N ARG A 84 10.37 -1.27 -5.79
CA ARG A 84 11.27 -0.71 -6.82
C ARG A 84 10.58 0.32 -7.71
N LEU A 85 9.31 0.11 -8.05
CA LEU A 85 8.52 1.08 -8.82
C LEU A 85 8.29 2.38 -8.03
N LEU A 86 8.01 2.27 -6.73
CA LEU A 86 7.84 3.43 -5.86
C LEU A 86 9.17 4.16 -5.63
N ARG A 87 10.26 3.42 -5.46
CA ARG A 87 11.64 3.96 -5.39
C ARG A 87 12.06 4.75 -6.61
N PHE A 88 11.52 4.41 -7.78
CA PHE A 88 11.78 5.16 -9.00
C PHE A 88 11.16 6.57 -8.97
N GLY A 89 10.21 6.83 -8.06
CA GLY A 89 9.52 8.11 -7.94
C GLY A 89 10.38 9.26 -7.40
N GLY A 90 11.46 8.97 -6.66
CA GLY A 90 12.33 10.02 -6.10
C GLY A 90 13.62 9.46 -5.51
N VAL A 91 14.68 10.26 -5.53
CA VAL A 91 16.00 9.85 -5.00
C VAL A 91 16.05 9.87 -3.48
N ASP A 92 15.24 10.73 -2.85
CA ASP A 92 15.05 10.83 -1.41
C ASP A 92 13.55 10.71 -1.03
N TYR A 93 13.27 10.73 0.28
CA TYR A 93 11.92 10.55 0.79
C TYR A 93 10.99 11.71 0.42
N VAL A 94 11.52 12.94 0.33
CA VAL A 94 10.73 14.14 -0.01
C VAL A 94 10.33 14.10 -1.48
N GLU A 95 11.26 13.82 -2.39
CA GLU A 95 10.95 13.62 -3.80
C GLU A 95 9.96 12.48 -4.01
N PHE A 96 10.12 11.38 -3.26
CA PHE A 96 9.16 10.29 -3.28
C PHE A 96 7.75 10.75 -2.90
N LEU A 97 7.60 11.52 -1.80
CA LEU A 97 6.30 12.06 -1.40
C LEU A 97 5.69 12.91 -2.53
N HIS A 98 6.46 13.82 -3.13
CA HIS A 98 5.98 14.65 -4.24
C HIS A 98 5.60 13.83 -5.48
N SER A 99 6.26 12.68 -5.69
CA SER A 99 5.96 11.80 -6.82
C SER A 99 4.64 11.02 -6.71
N LEU A 100 4.00 11.03 -5.53
CA LEU A 100 2.78 10.28 -5.26
C LEU A 100 1.56 10.85 -6.00
N ASP A 101 1.52 12.16 -6.26
CA ASP A 101 0.42 12.81 -6.99
C ASP A 101 0.20 12.18 -8.37
N ASP A 102 1.31 11.82 -9.02
CA ASP A 102 1.32 11.20 -10.35
C ASP A 102 1.16 9.67 -10.30
N LEU A 103 1.20 9.04 -9.12
CA LEU A 103 1.18 7.58 -8.98
C LEU A 103 -0.09 6.94 -9.57
N PRO A 104 -1.32 7.46 -9.32
CA PRO A 104 -2.52 6.85 -9.86
C PRO A 104 -2.52 6.87 -11.40
N GLU A 105 -1.87 7.87 -12.00
CA GLU A 105 -1.85 8.11 -13.43
C GLU A 105 -0.83 7.17 -14.08
N ARG A 106 0.35 7.05 -13.49
CA ARG A 106 1.36 6.05 -13.87
C ARG A 106 0.83 4.62 -13.74
N ALA A 107 0.08 4.32 -12.69
CA ALA A 107 -0.51 3.00 -12.48
C ALA A 107 -1.51 2.65 -13.60
N ARG A 108 -2.35 3.60 -14.03
CA ARG A 108 -3.30 3.41 -15.14
C ARG A 108 -2.61 3.18 -16.49
N LEU A 109 -1.41 3.73 -16.70
CA LEU A 109 -0.63 3.43 -17.92
C LEU A 109 -0.16 1.97 -17.97
N ALA A 110 0.12 1.37 -16.81
CA ALA A 110 0.55 -0.03 -16.73
C ALA A 110 -0.63 -1.01 -16.69
N VAL A 111 -1.69 -0.66 -15.95
CA VAL A 111 -2.89 -1.48 -15.77
C VAL A 111 -4.11 -0.56 -15.82
N ALA A 112 -4.73 -0.46 -17.00
CA ALA A 112 -5.81 0.50 -17.26
C ALA A 112 -6.99 0.39 -16.28
N ASP A 113 -7.33 -0.84 -15.87
CA ASP A 113 -8.46 -1.12 -14.97
C ASP A 113 -8.10 -1.03 -13.47
N LEU A 114 -6.85 -0.70 -13.14
CA LEU A 114 -6.43 -0.50 -11.74
C LEU A 114 -6.81 0.90 -11.27
N GLY A 115 -7.98 1.00 -10.65
CA GLY A 115 -8.45 2.22 -9.99
C GLY A 115 -7.75 2.47 -8.67
N LEU A 116 -6.68 3.28 -8.66
CA LEU A 116 -6.11 3.84 -7.44
C LEU A 116 -6.84 5.14 -7.06
N PRO A 117 -6.95 5.47 -5.75
CA PRO A 117 -7.48 6.75 -5.32
C PRO A 117 -6.60 7.90 -5.83
N ALA A 118 -7.18 9.08 -6.01
CA ALA A 118 -6.39 10.29 -6.22
C ALA A 118 -5.48 10.52 -5.01
N LEU A 119 -4.26 10.95 -5.26
CA LEU A 119 -3.30 11.34 -4.23
C LEU A 119 -2.93 12.80 -4.48
N GLU A 120 -2.93 13.61 -3.42
CA GLU A 120 -2.53 15.01 -3.51
C GLU A 120 -1.70 15.37 -2.27
N LEU A 121 -0.43 15.66 -2.47
CA LEU A 121 0.47 16.10 -1.42
C LEU A 121 0.43 17.61 -1.25
N GLN A 122 0.23 18.04 -0.01
CA GLN A 122 0.33 19.45 0.39
C GLN A 122 1.53 19.64 1.31
N ASP A 123 2.53 20.38 0.83
CA ASP A 123 3.64 20.84 1.67
C ASP A 123 3.15 21.97 2.58
N ARG A 124 3.20 21.75 3.90
CA ARG A 124 2.81 22.73 4.93
C ARG A 124 4.01 23.52 5.45
N GLY A 125 5.21 23.24 4.96
CA GLY A 125 6.49 23.80 5.41
C GLY A 125 7.03 23.11 6.66
N ALA A 126 8.29 23.42 6.99
CA ALA A 126 8.99 22.92 8.17
C ALA A 126 9.00 21.38 8.31
N GLY A 127 9.08 20.67 7.18
CA GLY A 127 9.12 19.21 7.15
C GLY A 127 7.76 18.54 7.39
N VAL A 128 6.66 19.30 7.35
CA VAL A 128 5.31 18.76 7.53
C VAL A 128 4.59 18.71 6.19
N TYR A 129 4.05 17.53 5.87
CA TYR A 129 3.28 17.27 4.66
C TYR A 129 1.92 16.70 5.04
N ALA A 130 0.89 17.04 4.27
CA ALA A 130 -0.42 16.42 4.35
C ALA A 130 -0.71 15.74 3.01
N LEU A 131 -0.82 14.41 3.01
CA LEU A 131 -1.24 13.63 1.85
C LEU A 131 -2.75 13.41 1.94
N HIS A 132 -3.48 13.91 0.95
CA HIS A 132 -4.88 13.61 0.77
C HIS A 132 -5.03 12.34 -0.06
N VAL A 133 -5.77 11.36 0.46
CA VAL A 133 -6.09 10.11 -0.22
C VAL A 133 -7.56 10.13 -0.59
N GLY A 134 -7.85 10.30 -1.88
CA GLY A 134 -9.21 10.43 -2.38
C GLY A 134 -10.07 9.20 -2.08
N LEU A 135 -11.37 9.41 -1.82
CA LEU A 135 -12.30 8.33 -1.61
C LEU A 135 -12.72 7.68 -2.94
N PRO A 136 -12.80 6.35 -3.00
CA PRO A 136 -13.16 5.65 -4.23
C PRO A 136 -14.61 5.91 -4.62
N LYS A 137 -14.85 6.00 -5.94
CA LYS A 137 -16.20 6.11 -6.50
C LYS A 137 -16.78 4.71 -6.68
N GLY A 138 -17.73 4.32 -5.83
CA GLY A 138 -18.52 3.09 -5.98
C GLY A 138 -18.23 1.97 -4.99
N HIS A 139 -17.43 2.21 -3.95
CA HIS A 139 -17.31 1.34 -2.79
C HIS A 139 -16.76 2.11 -1.58
N ASP A 140 -16.89 1.53 -0.37
CA ASP A 140 -16.55 2.21 0.88
C ASP A 140 -15.16 1.86 1.43
N LEU A 141 -14.35 1.09 0.68
CA LEU A 141 -12.98 0.76 1.07
C LEU A 141 -12.10 2.02 1.17
N ARG A 142 -11.80 2.40 2.42
CA ARG A 142 -10.80 3.42 2.77
C ARG A 142 -9.39 2.83 2.70
N LEU A 143 -8.48 3.56 2.07
CA LEU A 143 -7.10 3.13 1.82
C LEU A 143 -6.07 3.92 2.63
N GLY A 144 -6.49 4.92 3.40
CA GLY A 144 -5.62 5.70 4.28
C GLY A 144 -4.70 4.85 5.14
N PRO A 145 -5.21 3.84 5.88
CA PRO A 145 -4.36 2.94 6.66
C PRO A 145 -3.33 2.16 5.81
N VAL A 146 -3.70 1.72 4.60
CA VAL A 146 -2.75 1.08 3.67
C VAL A 146 -1.62 2.06 3.30
N VAL A 147 -1.98 3.31 3.00
CA VAL A 147 -1.00 4.34 2.65
C VAL A 147 -0.12 4.69 3.86
N VAL A 148 -0.65 4.74 5.09
CA VAL A 148 0.15 4.95 6.31
C VAL A 148 1.23 3.88 6.45
N GLY A 149 0.87 2.60 6.38
CA GLY A 149 1.83 1.50 6.48
C GLY A 149 2.89 1.54 5.38
N LEU A 150 2.46 1.85 4.14
CA LEU A 150 3.36 1.99 3.00
C LEU A 150 4.36 3.14 3.19
N LEU A 151 3.89 4.33 3.60
CA LEU A 151 4.74 5.50 3.79
C LEU A 151 5.78 5.29 4.89
N ARG A 152 5.38 4.69 6.02
CA ARG A 152 6.33 4.35 7.11
C ARG A 152 7.42 3.42 6.63
N ALA A 153 7.04 2.33 5.96
CA ALA A 153 7.99 1.38 5.43
C ALA A 153 8.90 1.98 4.34
N MET A 154 8.37 2.91 3.53
CA MET A 154 9.19 3.64 2.56
C MET A 154 10.15 4.63 3.24
N ALA A 155 9.76 5.29 4.32
CA ALA A 155 10.65 6.16 5.10
C ALA A 155 11.88 5.38 5.59
N ASP A 156 11.67 4.22 6.23
CA ASP A 156 12.74 3.31 6.65
C ASP A 156 13.61 2.88 5.46
N ASP A 157 12.97 2.57 4.34
CA ASP A 157 13.64 2.19 3.11
C ASP A 157 14.54 3.33 2.58
N TYR A 158 14.15 4.60 2.78
CA TYR A 158 14.91 5.80 2.37
C TYR A 158 15.98 6.15 3.41
N GLY A 159 15.89 5.61 4.63
CA GLY A 159 16.71 6.02 5.76
C GLY A 159 16.23 7.31 6.41
N ALA A 160 15.00 7.74 6.12
CA ALA A 160 14.38 8.94 6.66
C ALA A 160 13.64 8.63 7.97
N LEU A 161 13.77 9.51 8.96
CA LEU A 161 12.96 9.47 10.17
C LEU A 161 11.71 10.32 9.97
N ALA A 162 10.58 9.67 9.74
CA ALA A 162 9.29 10.32 9.57
C ALA A 162 8.24 9.76 10.55
N LEU A 163 7.47 10.65 11.16
CA LEU A 163 6.22 10.31 11.82
C LEU A 163 5.10 10.36 10.79
N VAL A 164 4.32 9.28 10.67
CA VAL A 164 3.20 9.19 9.73
C VAL A 164 1.95 8.83 10.51
N GLU A 165 0.91 9.67 10.43
CA GLU A 165 -0.32 9.52 11.20
C GLU A 165 -1.55 9.77 10.32
N HIS A 166 -2.57 8.92 10.46
CA HIS A 166 -3.89 9.19 9.90
C HIS A 166 -4.60 10.24 10.77
N GLN A 167 -4.94 11.39 10.18
CA GLN A 167 -5.58 12.52 10.87
C GLN A 167 -7.11 12.53 10.69
N GLY A 168 -7.68 11.45 10.16
CA GLY A 168 -9.10 11.31 9.90
C GLY A 168 -9.50 11.65 8.46
N ASP A 169 -10.76 12.05 8.30
CA ASP A 169 -11.41 12.20 7.00
C ASP A 169 -11.79 13.66 6.72
N GLY A 170 -11.52 14.11 5.50
CA GLY A 170 -12.15 15.26 4.87
C GLY A 170 -13.50 14.91 4.24
N ALA A 171 -14.02 15.79 3.38
CA ALA A 171 -15.32 15.57 2.73
C ALA A 171 -15.29 14.40 1.73
N ASP A 172 -14.20 14.30 0.96
CA ASP A 172 -14.03 13.37 -0.16
C ASP A 172 -12.62 12.73 -0.20
N TYR A 173 -11.86 12.85 0.89
CA TYR A 173 -10.53 12.26 1.06
C TYR A 173 -10.25 11.90 2.52
N GLU A 174 -9.27 11.03 2.74
CA GLU A 174 -8.61 10.79 4.03
C GLU A 174 -7.34 11.65 4.12
N ILE A 175 -6.95 12.07 5.32
CA ILE A 175 -5.77 12.91 5.53
C ILE A 175 -4.70 12.11 6.26
N ILE A 176 -3.51 12.04 5.67
CA ILE A 176 -2.32 11.48 6.31
C ILE A 176 -1.32 12.61 6.51
N GLU A 177 -0.94 12.86 7.76
CA GLU A 177 0.15 13.77 8.08
C GLU A 177 1.47 13.00 8.09
N VAL A 178 2.47 13.57 7.42
CA VAL A 178 3.87 13.12 7.45
C VAL A 178 4.70 14.25 8.05
N ARG A 179 5.37 13.98 9.18
CA ARG A 179 6.35 14.88 9.78
C ARG A 179 7.74 14.30 9.61
N LEU A 180 8.53 14.91 8.75
CA LEU A 180 9.91 14.56 8.48
C LEU A 180 10.81 15.21 9.53
N LEU A 181 11.41 14.38 10.38
CA LEU A 181 12.29 14.83 11.44
C LEU A 181 13.75 14.89 10.98
N ASP A 182 14.15 13.96 10.12
CA ASP A 182 15.49 13.87 9.53
C ASP A 182 15.43 13.06 8.23
N GLU A 183 15.99 13.60 7.15
CA GLU A 183 16.05 12.96 5.82
C GLU A 183 17.09 11.85 5.71
N GLY A 184 18.12 11.87 6.56
CA GLY A 184 19.29 10.99 6.50
C GLY A 184 19.60 10.33 7.84
N PHE A 185 18.56 10.03 8.63
CA PHE A 185 18.68 9.47 9.96
C PHE A 185 19.44 8.14 10.00
N ALA A 186 19.24 7.29 8.98
CA ALA A 186 19.88 5.99 8.86
C ALA A 186 20.31 5.69 7.41
N HIS A 187 21.14 4.67 7.24
CA HIS A 187 21.39 4.14 5.90
C HIS A 187 20.13 3.47 5.36
N GLY A 188 19.52 4.08 4.34
CA GLY A 188 18.43 3.48 3.59
C GLY A 188 18.82 2.17 2.93
N ARG A 189 17.81 1.37 2.56
CA ARG A 189 18.03 0.09 1.90
C ARG A 189 18.51 0.31 0.47
N ALA A 190 19.53 -0.44 0.06
CA ALA A 190 20.14 -0.32 -1.25
C ALA A 190 19.10 -0.39 -2.39
N PHE A 191 19.28 0.48 -3.38
CA PHE A 191 18.47 0.55 -4.58
C PHE A 191 19.35 0.67 -5.83
N ALA A 192 19.11 -0.19 -6.81
CA ALA A 192 19.81 -0.19 -8.09
C ALA A 192 18.78 -0.24 -9.23
N LEU A 193 18.86 0.73 -10.15
CA LEU A 193 17.91 0.92 -11.24
C LEU A 193 17.88 -0.25 -12.24
N GLY A 194 18.96 -1.04 -12.34
CA GLY A 194 19.04 -2.28 -13.10
C GLY A 194 19.78 -3.37 -12.33
N LEU A 195 19.71 -4.62 -12.81
CA LEU A 195 20.69 -5.63 -12.45
C LEU A 195 22.03 -5.16 -13.03
N GLY A 196 22.80 -4.42 -12.24
CA GLY A 196 24.19 -4.17 -12.57
C GLY A 196 24.85 -5.54 -12.70
N GLU A 197 25.29 -5.88 -13.91
CA GLU A 197 26.18 -7.00 -14.14
C GLU A 197 27.33 -6.90 -13.12
N SER A 198 27.34 -7.80 -12.14
CA SER A 198 28.60 -8.27 -11.61
C SER A 198 29.16 -9.24 -12.65
N ALA A 199 29.70 -8.68 -13.73
CA ALA A 199 30.55 -9.41 -14.64
C ALA A 199 32.00 -9.20 -14.16
N ALA A 200 32.50 -10.26 -13.51
CA ALA A 200 33.90 -10.58 -13.16
C ALA A 200 34.65 -9.62 -12.22
#